data_AF-A0A7S2D530-F1
#
_entry.id   AF-A0A7S2D530-F1
#
_cell.length_a   1.000
_cell.length_b   1.000
_cell.length_c   1.000
_cell.angle_alpha   90.00
_cell.angle_beta   90.00
_cell.angle_gamma   90.00
#
_symmetry.space_group_name_H-M   'P 1'
#
loop_
_entity.id
_entity.type
_entity.pdbx_description
1 polymer ?
#
loop_
_entity_poly.entity_id
_entity_poly.type
_entity_poly.pdbx_seq_one_letter_code
_entity_poly.pdbx_strand_id
1 'polypeptide(L)'
;DAAGAMDYINSHSTLKECHVALLPFCVTGQATLKANSLYPEKFKNVKAWVVTNLFTFKTMFLENPLFHTFFMKGGGSLQYICKETIEEALRVKHEGYIAKGTIQQDPNIEFTSEQLCATTYAPDVKVPVLYCTPIDDLNAGQSTDAPQIFASFPNTSSEFHPIGCNQLEPFRTTTNNRSQGYNFYQGESGSKVMLTFLHKHGL
;
A
#
# COMPACT_ATOMS: atom_id res chain seq x y z
N ASP A 1 5.42 13.48 5.50
CA ASP A 1 5.58 12.62 6.70
C ASP A 1 6.43 11.38 6.50
N ALA A 2 6.06 10.42 5.63
CA ALA A 2 6.86 9.20 5.44
C ALA A 2 8.34 9.47 5.07
N ALA A 3 8.59 10.45 4.20
CA ALA A 3 9.96 10.92 3.92
C ALA A 3 10.67 11.51 5.15
N GLY A 4 9.94 12.24 5.99
CA GLY A 4 10.47 12.81 7.24
C GLY A 4 10.80 11.75 8.30
N ALA A 5 10.06 10.64 8.34
CA ALA A 5 10.42 9.50 9.18
C ALA A 5 11.78 8.91 8.76
N MET A 6 12.07 8.87 7.46
CA MET A 6 13.38 8.47 6.97
C MET A 6 14.48 9.49 7.30
N ASP A 7 14.18 10.80 7.28
CA ASP A 7 15.13 11.83 7.75
C ASP A 7 15.51 11.61 9.22
N TYR A 8 14.54 11.27 10.07
CA TYR A 8 14.81 10.93 11.47
C TYR A 8 15.74 9.70 11.57
N ILE A 9 15.43 8.61 10.86
CA ILE A 9 16.27 7.40 10.86
C ILE A 9 17.69 7.72 10.40
N ASN A 10 17.83 8.45 9.29
CA ASN A 10 19.12 8.78 8.68
C ASN A 10 19.95 9.79 9.49
N SER A 11 19.34 10.54 10.39
CA SER A 11 20.03 11.49 11.30
C SER A 11 20.24 10.94 12.71
N HIS A 12 19.57 9.85 13.07
CA HIS A 12 19.67 9.26 14.41
C HIS A 12 21.08 8.69 14.66
N SER A 13 21.63 8.92 15.84
CA SER A 13 23.00 8.51 16.22
C SER A 13 23.24 7.01 16.06
N THR A 14 22.24 6.20 16.41
CA THR A 14 22.28 4.73 16.31
C THR A 14 21.75 4.16 14.99
N LEU A 15 20.69 4.74 14.41
CA LEU A 15 19.94 4.08 13.34
C LEU A 15 20.47 4.41 11.94
N LYS A 16 21.22 5.50 11.79
CA LYS A 16 21.69 5.98 10.48
C LYS A 16 22.57 4.98 9.71
N GLU A 17 23.22 4.06 10.43
CA GLU A 17 24.07 3.01 9.85
C GLU A 17 23.32 1.69 9.66
N CYS A 18 22.06 1.58 10.11
CA CYS A 18 21.28 0.37 9.99
C CYS A 18 20.74 0.19 8.57
N HIS A 19 20.75 -1.05 8.10
CA HIS A 19 19.91 -1.45 6.98
C HIS A 19 18.44 -1.47 7.42
N VAL A 20 17.55 -1.00 6.56
CA VAL A 20 16.12 -0.87 6.86
C VAL A 20 15.31 -1.85 6.02
N ALA A 21 14.41 -2.59 6.68
CA ALA A 21 13.28 -3.25 6.04
C ALA A 21 12.05 -2.36 6.20
N LEU A 22 11.31 -2.13 5.13
CA LEU A 22 10.01 -1.46 5.22
C LEU A 22 8.89 -2.50 5.21
N LEU A 23 7.96 -2.37 6.15
CA LEU A 23 6.78 -3.24 6.28
C LEU A 23 5.48 -2.47 5.96
N PRO A 24 5.30 -1.94 4.73
CA PRO A 24 4.15 -1.13 4.39
C PRO A 24 2.86 -1.94 4.31
N PHE A 25 1.77 -1.30 4.71
CA PHE A 25 0.43 -1.86 4.71
C PHE A 25 -0.59 -0.83 4.20
N CYS A 26 -1.52 -1.24 3.33
CA CYS A 26 -2.67 -0.43 2.88
C CYS A 26 -2.28 1.00 2.49
N VAL A 27 -2.97 2.01 3.05
CA VAL A 27 -2.76 3.44 2.74
C VAL A 27 -1.37 3.90 3.15
N THR A 28 -0.85 3.40 4.28
CA THR A 28 0.53 3.69 4.71
C THR A 28 1.54 3.23 3.67
N GLY A 29 1.27 2.09 3.02
CA GLY A 29 2.13 1.61 1.95
C GLY A 29 2.14 2.49 0.71
N GLN A 30 0.98 3.01 0.31
CA GLN A 30 0.91 4.00 -0.77
C GLN A 30 1.70 5.27 -0.40
N ALA A 31 1.56 5.76 0.83
CA ALA A 31 2.27 6.96 1.28
C ALA A 31 3.80 6.76 1.29
N THR A 32 4.27 5.59 1.72
CA THR A 32 5.69 5.23 1.72
C THR A 32 6.23 5.02 0.30
N LEU A 33 5.46 4.42 -0.62
CA LEU A 33 5.82 4.31 -2.04
C LEU A 33 5.97 5.69 -2.67
N LYS A 34 5.00 6.58 -2.46
CA LYS A 34 5.05 7.96 -2.93
C LYS A 34 6.28 8.69 -2.39
N ALA A 35 6.56 8.55 -1.10
CA ALA A 35 7.73 9.18 -0.49
C ALA A 35 9.05 8.63 -1.06
N ASN A 36 9.16 7.33 -1.30
CA ASN A 36 10.33 6.73 -1.95
C ASN A 36 10.50 7.21 -3.39
N SER A 37 9.41 7.29 -4.15
CA SER A 37 9.42 7.78 -5.55
C SER A 37 9.89 9.24 -5.63
N LEU A 38 9.37 10.11 -4.75
CA LEU A 38 9.69 11.54 -4.76
C LEU A 38 11.01 11.91 -4.10
N TYR A 39 11.48 11.12 -3.13
CA TYR A 39 12.69 11.39 -2.34
C TYR A 39 13.58 10.13 -2.19
N PRO A 40 14.00 9.48 -3.29
CA PRO A 40 14.69 8.19 -3.24
C PRO A 40 16.00 8.23 -2.45
N GLU A 41 16.67 9.38 -2.38
CA GLU A 41 17.89 9.59 -1.61
C GLU A 41 17.70 9.33 -0.11
N LYS A 42 16.49 9.57 0.42
CA LYS A 42 16.15 9.32 1.82
C LYS A 42 15.97 7.83 2.13
N PHE A 43 15.73 7.01 1.10
CA PHE A 43 15.47 5.59 1.21
C PHE A 43 16.71 4.73 0.90
N LYS A 44 17.90 5.33 0.74
CA LYS A 44 19.16 4.64 0.37
C LYS A 44 19.56 3.45 1.27
N ASN A 45 19.15 3.50 2.53
CA ASN A 45 19.44 2.45 3.53
C ASN A 45 18.37 1.35 3.56
N VAL A 46 17.26 1.53 2.85
CA VAL A 46 16.25 0.48 2.68
C VAL A 46 16.81 -0.62 1.77
N LYS A 47 16.76 -1.86 2.23
CA LYS A 47 17.28 -3.03 1.48
C LYS A 47 16.21 -4.01 1.04
N ALA A 48 15.03 -3.99 1.66
CA ALA A 48 13.92 -4.85 1.29
C ALA A 48 12.57 -4.25 1.70
N TRP A 49 11.52 -4.65 1.00
CA TRP A 49 10.13 -4.31 1.30
C TRP A 49 9.35 -5.60 1.60
N VAL A 50 8.55 -5.60 2.66
CA VAL A 50 7.74 -6.72 3.10
C VAL A 50 6.30 -6.23 3.21
N VAL A 51 5.47 -6.61 2.26
CA VAL A 51 4.27 -5.85 1.91
C VAL A 51 3.03 -6.74 1.96
N THR A 52 1.94 -6.20 2.52
CA THR A 52 0.61 -6.80 2.39
C THR A 52 -0.46 -5.74 2.08
N ASN A 53 -1.49 -6.12 1.32
CA ASN A 53 -2.70 -5.34 1.09
C ASN A 53 -2.50 -3.87 0.72
N LEU A 54 -1.58 -3.53 -0.20
CA LEU A 54 -1.39 -2.14 -0.61
C LEU A 54 -2.68 -1.53 -1.15
N PHE A 55 -2.85 -0.24 -0.87
CA PHE A 55 -4.05 0.47 -1.28
C PHE A 55 -3.93 1.03 -2.71
N THR A 56 -4.97 0.78 -3.52
CA THR A 56 -5.10 1.19 -4.92
C THR A 56 -6.46 1.85 -5.12
N PHE A 57 -6.51 3.18 -4.96
CA PHE A 57 -7.77 3.93 -5.01
C PHE A 57 -8.58 3.64 -6.29
N LYS A 58 -7.91 3.66 -7.45
CA LYS A 58 -8.52 3.42 -8.76
C LYS A 58 -9.16 2.03 -8.82
N THR A 59 -8.42 0.98 -8.49
CA THR A 59 -8.96 -0.38 -8.57
C THR A 59 -10.08 -0.59 -7.58
N MET A 60 -9.98 -0.01 -6.38
CA MET A 60 -11.00 -0.13 -5.34
C MET A 60 -12.31 0.60 -5.69
N PHE A 61 -12.26 1.81 -6.24
CA PHE A 61 -13.48 2.63 -6.43
C PHE A 61 -13.92 2.78 -7.88
N LEU A 62 -12.98 2.79 -8.83
CA LEU A 62 -13.28 3.01 -10.26
C LEU A 62 -13.40 1.70 -11.04
N GLU A 63 -12.69 0.65 -10.65
CA GLU A 63 -12.66 -0.60 -11.42
C GLU A 63 -13.44 -1.72 -10.70
N ASN A 64 -13.79 -1.56 -9.43
CA ASN A 64 -14.57 -2.54 -8.68
C ASN A 64 -16.09 -2.26 -8.82
N PRO A 65 -16.84 -3.13 -9.52
CA PRO A 65 -18.27 -2.92 -9.77
C PRO A 65 -19.12 -2.84 -8.49
N LEU A 66 -18.65 -3.43 -7.38
CA LEU A 66 -19.35 -3.38 -6.10
C LEU A 66 -19.32 -1.99 -5.45
N PHE A 67 -18.35 -1.16 -5.80
CA PHE A 67 -18.25 0.21 -5.32
C PHE A 67 -18.87 1.21 -6.30
N HIS A 68 -19.17 0.82 -7.54
CA HIS A 68 -19.82 1.68 -8.54
C HIS A 68 -21.18 2.22 -8.11
N THR A 69 -21.79 1.61 -7.08
CA THR A 69 -23.09 2.00 -6.51
C THR A 69 -23.04 2.11 -4.98
N PHE A 70 -22.10 2.87 -4.42
CA PHE A 70 -22.00 3.02 -2.96
C PHE A 70 -22.92 4.12 -2.40
N PHE A 71 -23.70 3.78 -1.37
CA PHE A 71 -24.49 4.72 -0.56
C PHE A 71 -23.56 5.62 0.27
N MET A 72 -23.34 6.87 -0.15
CA MET A 72 -22.81 7.89 0.76
C MET A 72 -23.92 8.26 1.75
N LYS A 73 -23.76 7.89 3.02
CA LYS A 73 -24.69 8.22 4.13
C LYS A 73 -25.01 9.71 4.10
N GLY A 74 -26.26 10.05 3.76
CA GLY A 74 -26.70 11.44 3.59
C GLY A 74 -28.03 11.63 2.86
N GLY A 75 -28.59 10.57 2.23
CA GLY A 75 -29.91 10.63 1.60
C GLY A 75 -29.92 11.47 0.32
N GLY A 76 -29.62 10.83 -0.82
CA GLY A 76 -29.81 11.44 -2.13
C GLY A 76 -29.03 10.74 -3.23
N SER A 77 -29.76 9.98 -4.06
CA SER A 77 -29.40 9.29 -5.31
C SER A 77 -28.22 8.28 -5.33
N LEU A 78 -28.43 7.18 -6.06
CA LEU A 78 -27.34 6.34 -6.58
C LEU A 78 -26.43 7.25 -7.43
N GLN A 79 -25.20 7.47 -6.97
CA GLN A 79 -24.19 8.15 -7.77
C GLN A 79 -23.32 7.08 -8.41
N TYR A 80 -23.26 7.10 -9.74
CA TYR A 80 -22.30 6.33 -10.48
C TYR A 80 -20.90 6.85 -10.17
N ILE A 81 -20.03 5.97 -9.67
CA ILE A 81 -18.64 6.34 -9.39
C ILE A 81 -17.84 6.30 -10.69
N CYS A 82 -17.47 7.48 -11.19
CA CYS A 82 -16.51 7.66 -12.28
C CYS A 82 -15.33 8.56 -11.86
N LYS A 83 -14.31 8.65 -12.71
CA LYS A 83 -13.06 9.39 -12.40
C LYS A 83 -13.36 10.83 -12.02
N GLU A 84 -14.22 11.49 -12.80
CA GLU A 84 -14.62 12.88 -12.62
C GLU A 84 -15.29 13.09 -11.25
N THR A 85 -16.23 12.21 -10.87
CA THR A 85 -16.93 12.32 -9.59
C THR A 85 -16.00 12.10 -8.39
N ILE A 86 -15.02 11.21 -8.51
CA ILE A 86 -14.02 10.97 -7.46
C ILE A 86 -13.07 12.14 -7.32
N GLU A 87 -12.54 12.64 -8.44
CA GLU A 87 -11.59 13.75 -8.42
C GLU A 87 -12.26 15.01 -7.87
N GLU A 88 -13.51 15.28 -8.25
CA GLU A 88 -14.29 16.37 -7.67
C GLU A 88 -14.53 16.18 -6.16
N ALA A 89 -14.89 14.97 -5.72
CA ALA A 89 -15.07 14.68 -4.30
C ALA A 89 -13.78 14.87 -3.50
N LEU A 90 -12.63 14.43 -4.04
CA LEU A 90 -11.30 14.62 -3.44
C LEU A 90 -10.96 16.11 -3.35
N ARG A 91 -11.17 16.88 -4.42
CA ARG A 91 -10.94 18.33 -4.47
C ARG A 91 -11.78 19.07 -3.43
N VAL A 92 -13.10 18.84 -3.42
CA VAL A 92 -14.03 19.49 -2.46
C VAL A 92 -13.66 19.15 -1.02
N LYS A 93 -13.26 17.90 -0.74
CA LYS A 93 -12.81 17.51 0.61
C LYS A 93 -11.50 18.19 0.99
N HIS A 94 -10.54 18.27 0.06
CA HIS A 94 -9.25 18.93 0.28
C HIS A 94 -9.45 20.42 0.59
N GLU A 95 -10.21 21.14 -0.25
CA GLU A 95 -10.58 22.54 -0.02
C GLU A 95 -11.31 22.73 1.31
N GLY A 96 -12.21 21.81 1.66
CA GLY A 96 -12.91 21.82 2.94
C GLY A 96 -11.98 21.71 4.16
N TYR A 97 -10.88 20.94 4.07
CA TYR A 97 -9.89 20.85 5.15
C TYR A 97 -8.99 22.10 5.22
N ILE A 98 -8.64 22.70 4.07
CA ILE A 98 -7.90 23.97 4.01
C ILE A 98 -8.73 25.09 4.63
N ALA A 99 -10.01 25.23 4.25
CA ALA A 99 -10.91 26.25 4.77
C ALA A 99 -11.12 26.15 6.30
N LYS A 100 -11.02 24.94 6.86
CA LYS A 100 -11.07 24.68 8.30
C LYS A 100 -9.73 24.89 9.02
N GLY A 101 -8.65 25.21 8.29
CA GLY A 101 -7.31 25.31 8.85
C GLY A 101 -6.75 23.99 9.37
N THR A 102 -7.32 22.85 8.98
CA THR A 102 -6.85 21.51 9.42
C THR A 102 -5.58 21.10 8.69
N ILE A 103 -5.42 21.56 7.45
CA ILE A 103 -4.21 21.37 6.64
C ILE A 103 -3.83 22.70 6.00
N GLN A 104 -2.54 22.88 5.72
CA GLN A 104 -2.05 24.02 4.95
C GLN A 104 -2.17 23.73 3.46
N GLN A 105 -2.51 24.76 2.68
CA GLN A 105 -2.51 24.65 1.23
C GLN A 105 -1.07 24.53 0.72
N ASP A 106 -0.79 23.49 -0.05
CA ASP A 106 0.45 23.34 -0.82
C ASP A 106 0.09 23.21 -2.30
N PRO A 107 0.48 24.17 -3.17
CA PRO A 107 0.16 24.12 -4.59
C PRO A 107 0.83 22.96 -5.33
N ASN A 108 1.79 22.28 -4.71
CA ASN A 108 2.49 21.13 -5.30
C ASN A 108 1.81 19.78 -4.96
N ILE A 109 0.76 19.79 -4.14
CA ILE A 109 0.03 18.58 -3.76
C ILE A 109 -1.31 18.53 -4.51
N GLU A 110 -1.43 17.56 -5.42
CA GLU A 110 -2.67 17.29 -6.14
C GLU A 110 -3.34 16.02 -5.59
N PHE A 111 -4.59 16.13 -5.16
CA PHE A 111 -5.36 14.97 -4.67
C PHE A 111 -6.16 14.34 -5.81
N THR A 112 -5.51 13.49 -6.61
CA THR A 112 -6.17 12.73 -7.69
C THR A 112 -6.27 11.24 -7.35
N SER A 113 -7.17 10.53 -8.02
CA SER A 113 -7.28 9.07 -7.85
C SER A 113 -5.97 8.35 -8.22
N GLU A 114 -5.24 8.87 -9.20
CA GLU A 114 -3.95 8.32 -9.65
C GLU A 114 -2.87 8.50 -8.59
N GLN A 115 -2.76 9.70 -7.99
CA GLN A 115 -1.82 9.95 -6.90
C GLN A 115 -2.13 9.14 -5.64
N LEU A 116 -3.32 8.56 -5.51
CA LEU A 116 -3.73 7.68 -4.41
C LEU A 116 -3.61 6.18 -4.74
N CYS A 117 -2.92 5.82 -5.82
CA CYS A 117 -2.68 4.43 -6.20
C CYS A 117 -1.23 3.99 -5.94
N ALA A 118 -1.05 2.83 -5.30
CA ALA A 118 0.26 2.22 -5.15
C ALA A 118 0.96 1.92 -6.48
N THR A 119 0.20 1.54 -7.53
CA THR A 119 0.73 1.24 -8.87
C THR A 119 1.44 2.42 -9.52
N THR A 120 1.08 3.65 -9.17
CA THR A 120 1.72 4.88 -9.66
C THR A 120 3.19 4.97 -9.25
N TYR A 121 3.53 4.44 -8.07
CA TYR A 121 4.84 4.62 -7.43
C TYR A 121 5.63 3.32 -7.28
N ALA A 122 4.97 2.16 -7.39
CA ALA A 122 5.62 0.85 -7.36
C ALA A 122 6.79 0.68 -8.37
N PRO A 123 6.73 1.25 -9.60
CA PRO A 123 7.85 1.18 -10.54
C PRO A 123 9.17 1.77 -10.04
N ASP A 124 9.13 2.67 -9.05
CA ASP A 124 10.31 3.35 -8.52
C ASP A 124 11.00 2.59 -7.37
N VAL A 125 10.40 1.50 -6.88
CA VAL A 125 11.03 0.65 -5.86
C VAL A 125 12.05 -0.26 -6.51
N LYS A 126 13.34 -0.02 -6.20
CA LYS A 126 14.47 -0.76 -6.80
C LYS A 126 15.02 -1.89 -5.93
N VAL A 127 14.47 -2.09 -4.74
CA VAL A 127 14.87 -3.15 -3.81
C VAL A 127 13.94 -4.37 -3.90
N PRO A 128 14.33 -5.55 -3.41
CA PRO A 128 13.47 -6.74 -3.39
C PRO A 128 12.18 -6.51 -2.61
N VAL A 129 11.07 -7.03 -3.13
CA VAL A 129 9.73 -6.95 -2.53
C VAL A 129 9.21 -8.35 -2.24
N LEU A 130 8.90 -8.64 -0.97
CA LEU A 130 8.06 -9.78 -0.58
C LEU A 130 6.63 -9.27 -0.48
N TYR A 131 5.72 -9.80 -1.29
CA TYR A 131 4.31 -9.44 -1.29
C TYR A 131 3.48 -10.66 -0.89
N CYS A 132 2.97 -10.66 0.33
CA CYS A 132 2.02 -11.68 0.80
C CYS A 132 0.63 -11.07 0.95
N THR A 133 -0.38 -11.59 0.24
CA THR A 133 -1.72 -10.96 0.21
C THR A 133 -2.85 -11.97 0.33
N PRO A 134 -3.89 -11.71 1.12
CA PRO A 134 -5.06 -12.58 1.20
C PRO A 134 -5.70 -12.80 -0.17
N ILE A 135 -6.23 -14.00 -0.46
CA ILE A 135 -6.92 -14.31 -1.72
C ILE A 135 -8.20 -13.47 -1.88
N ASP A 136 -8.92 -13.28 -0.78
CA ASP A 136 -10.13 -12.46 -0.75
C ASP A 136 -9.79 -11.12 -0.09
N ASP A 137 -10.00 -10.02 -0.81
CA ASP A 137 -9.91 -8.69 -0.21
C ASP A 137 -11.26 -8.28 0.42
N LEU A 138 -11.74 -7.07 0.16
CA LEU A 138 -12.95 -6.48 0.75
C LEU A 138 -14.21 -7.34 0.58
N ASN A 139 -14.20 -8.30 -0.36
CA ASN A 139 -15.29 -9.22 -0.64
C ASN A 139 -14.79 -10.66 -0.82
N ALA A 140 -15.55 -11.63 -0.30
CA ALA A 140 -15.26 -13.05 -0.48
C ALA A 140 -15.44 -13.47 -1.95
N GLY A 141 -14.49 -14.23 -2.49
CA GLY A 141 -14.52 -14.75 -3.87
C GLY A 141 -14.07 -13.75 -4.94
N GLN A 142 -13.65 -12.54 -4.57
CA GLN A 142 -13.08 -11.57 -5.50
C GLN A 142 -11.55 -11.65 -5.48
N SER A 143 -10.96 -12.06 -6.61
CA SER A 143 -9.50 -12.05 -6.79
C SER A 143 -8.92 -10.66 -6.53
N THR A 144 -7.87 -10.60 -5.71
CA THR A 144 -7.16 -9.35 -5.42
C THR A 144 -6.45 -8.75 -6.64
N ASP A 145 -6.26 -7.44 -6.61
CA ASP A 145 -5.45 -6.68 -7.59
C ASP A 145 -3.94 -6.71 -7.29
N ALA A 146 -3.57 -7.38 -6.19
CA ALA A 146 -2.20 -7.49 -5.74
C ALA A 146 -1.25 -8.12 -6.78
N PRO A 147 -1.64 -9.08 -7.65
CA PRO A 147 -0.79 -9.50 -8.77
C PRO A 147 -0.44 -8.36 -9.73
N GLN A 148 -1.38 -7.46 -10.02
CA GLN A 148 -1.16 -6.32 -10.92
C GLN A 148 -0.27 -5.26 -10.26
N ILE A 149 -0.46 -5.01 -8.96
CA ILE A 149 0.45 -4.15 -8.18
C ILE A 149 1.85 -4.77 -8.16
N PHE A 150 1.95 -6.07 -7.89
CA PHE A 150 3.21 -6.78 -7.84
C PHE A 150 3.97 -6.70 -9.16
N ALA A 151 3.25 -6.88 -10.29
CA ALA A 151 3.80 -6.74 -11.63
C ALA A 151 4.32 -5.33 -11.95
N SER A 152 3.91 -4.30 -11.18
CA SER A 152 4.41 -2.93 -11.33
C SER A 152 5.78 -2.73 -10.70
N PHE A 153 6.25 -3.63 -9.83
CA PHE A 153 7.62 -3.56 -9.31
C PHE A 153 8.63 -4.05 -10.36
N PRO A 154 9.74 -3.31 -10.60
CA PRO A 154 10.67 -3.63 -11.68
C PRO A 154 11.61 -4.81 -11.38
N ASN A 155 11.55 -5.41 -10.18
CA ASN A 155 12.58 -6.29 -9.65
C ASN A 155 12.25 -7.78 -9.78
N THR A 156 13.12 -8.53 -10.47
CA THR A 156 13.03 -9.99 -10.67
C THR A 156 13.32 -10.82 -9.42
N SER A 157 13.91 -10.22 -8.39
CA SER A 157 14.15 -10.84 -7.07
C SER A 157 12.96 -10.72 -6.12
N SER A 158 11.88 -10.09 -6.56
CA SER A 158 10.66 -9.96 -5.77
C SER A 158 9.88 -11.26 -5.76
N GLU A 159 9.12 -11.49 -4.69
CA GLU A 159 8.31 -12.68 -4.47
C GLU A 159 6.86 -12.30 -4.21
N PHE A 160 5.93 -13.00 -4.86
CA PHE A 160 4.50 -12.86 -4.63
C PHE A 160 3.92 -14.18 -4.14
N HIS A 161 3.24 -14.14 -3.00
CA HIS A 161 2.60 -15.31 -2.40
C HIS A 161 1.17 -14.99 -1.95
N PRO A 162 0.14 -15.57 -2.56
CA PRO A 162 -1.21 -15.46 -2.04
C PRO A 162 -1.31 -16.20 -0.68
N ILE A 163 -2.04 -15.64 0.28
CA ILE A 163 -2.34 -16.28 1.57
C ILE A 163 -3.84 -16.55 1.67
N GLY A 164 -4.24 -17.68 2.26
CA GLY A 164 -5.65 -18.06 2.31
C GLY A 164 -5.89 -19.46 2.88
N CYS A 165 -7.15 -19.80 3.14
CA CYS A 165 -7.54 -21.10 3.69
C CYS A 165 -7.12 -22.28 2.80
N ASN A 166 -7.12 -22.06 1.47
CA ASN A 166 -6.80 -23.09 0.48
C ASN A 166 -5.32 -23.12 0.08
N GLN A 167 -4.48 -22.29 0.70
CA GLN A 167 -3.04 -22.29 0.42
C GLN A 167 -2.33 -23.43 1.16
N LEU A 168 -1.13 -23.77 0.68
CA LEU A 168 -0.21 -24.65 1.39
C LEU A 168 0.53 -23.88 2.48
N GLU A 169 0.98 -24.57 3.51
CA GLU A 169 1.94 -24.00 4.48
C GLU A 169 3.19 -23.51 3.74
N PRO A 170 3.79 -22.37 4.11
CA PRO A 170 3.46 -21.49 5.26
C PRO A 170 2.42 -20.39 4.97
N PHE A 171 1.77 -20.40 3.81
CA PHE A 171 0.85 -19.34 3.35
C PHE A 171 -0.62 -19.59 3.70
N ARG A 172 -0.91 -20.70 4.38
CA ARG A 172 -2.26 -21.01 4.84
C ARG A 172 -2.67 -20.08 5.97
N THR A 173 -3.89 -19.55 5.89
CA THR A 173 -4.49 -18.69 6.92
C THR A 173 -5.84 -19.25 7.36
N THR A 174 -6.37 -18.77 8.51
CA THR A 174 -7.65 -19.27 9.06
C THR A 174 -8.87 -18.76 8.30
N THR A 175 -8.74 -17.62 7.63
CA THR A 175 -9.75 -17.02 6.75
C THR A 175 -9.07 -16.56 5.47
N ASN A 176 -9.84 -16.22 4.44
CA ASN A 176 -9.30 -15.59 3.23
C ASN A 176 -9.31 -14.06 3.29
N ASN A 177 -9.91 -13.47 4.32
CA ASN A 177 -10.22 -12.04 4.35
C ASN A 177 -8.99 -11.13 4.51
N ARG A 178 -9.17 -9.85 4.18
CA ARG A 178 -8.15 -8.80 4.29
C ARG A 178 -7.46 -8.75 5.65
N SER A 179 -8.16 -9.06 6.76
CA SER A 179 -7.59 -9.00 8.11
C SER A 179 -6.40 -9.93 8.31
N GLN A 180 -6.28 -11.00 7.51
CA GLN A 180 -5.13 -11.91 7.57
C GLN A 180 -3.83 -11.23 7.15
N GLY A 181 -3.85 -10.33 6.16
CA GLY A 181 -2.62 -9.68 5.73
C GLY A 181 -2.04 -8.72 6.77
N TYR A 182 -2.86 -8.18 7.68
CA TYR A 182 -2.37 -7.38 8.81
C TYR A 182 -1.53 -8.20 9.79
N ASN A 183 -1.94 -9.45 9.99
CA ASN A 183 -1.41 -10.32 11.04
C ASN A 183 -0.47 -11.40 10.51
N PHE A 184 -0.37 -11.57 9.18
CA PHE A 184 0.35 -12.69 8.59
C PHE A 184 1.80 -12.78 9.09
N TYR A 185 2.54 -11.66 9.01
CA TYR A 185 3.94 -11.62 9.47
C TYR A 185 4.10 -11.61 11.00
N GLN A 186 3.01 -11.44 11.75
CA GLN A 186 3.02 -11.57 13.22
C GLN A 186 2.81 -13.03 13.66
N GLY A 187 2.28 -13.88 12.78
CA GLY A 187 2.13 -15.30 13.03
C GLY A 187 3.46 -16.07 12.92
N GLU A 188 3.49 -17.28 13.51
CA GLU A 188 4.69 -18.12 13.50
C GLU A 188 5.18 -18.44 12.07
N SER A 189 4.27 -18.88 11.19
CA SER A 189 4.62 -19.21 9.80
C SER A 189 5.03 -17.97 8.99
N GLY A 190 4.24 -16.90 9.04
CA GLY A 190 4.51 -15.70 8.26
C GLY A 190 5.76 -14.94 8.73
N SER A 191 6.05 -14.91 10.03
CA SER A 191 7.31 -14.34 10.53
C SER A 191 8.54 -15.08 9.99
N LYS A 192 8.50 -16.41 9.88
CA LYS A 192 9.57 -17.21 9.26
C LYS A 192 9.74 -16.90 7.77
N VAL A 193 8.64 -16.74 7.03
CA VAL A 193 8.68 -16.31 5.62
C VAL A 193 9.36 -14.95 5.50
N MET A 194 8.92 -13.96 6.29
CA MET A 194 9.52 -12.63 6.32
C MET A 194 11.02 -12.69 6.63
N LEU A 195 11.40 -13.33 7.75
CA LEU A 195 12.80 -13.39 8.17
C LEU A 195 13.69 -14.12 7.16
N THR A 196 13.17 -15.17 6.52
CA THR A 196 13.89 -15.89 5.46
C THR A 196 14.14 -15.01 4.25
N PHE A 197 13.12 -14.24 3.83
CA PHE A 197 13.25 -13.29 2.74
C PHE A 197 14.24 -12.16 3.07
N LEU A 198 14.16 -11.60 4.28
CA LEU A 198 15.09 -10.56 4.74
C LEU A 198 16.53 -11.09 4.75
N HIS A 199 16.75 -12.27 5.30
CA HIS A 199 18.06 -12.92 5.34
C HIS A 199 18.65 -13.16 3.94
N LYS A 200 17.82 -13.65 3.01
CA LYS A 200 18.18 -13.84 1.59
C LYS A 200 18.66 -12.53 0.93
N HIS A 201 18.23 -11.38 1.43
CA HIS A 201 18.56 -10.06 0.89
C HIS A 201 19.49 -9.22 1.78
N GLY A 202 20.20 -9.85 2.72
CA GLY A 202 21.28 -9.21 3.49
C GLY A 202 20.80 -8.34 4.66
N LEU A 203 19.64 -8.68 5.22
CA LEU A 203 19.05 -8.11 6.43
C LEU A 203 18.96 -9.13 7.57
#